data_AF-A0A1Q4DWJ3-F1
#
_entry.id   AF-A0A1Q4DWJ3-F1
#
_cell.length_a   1.000
_cell.length_b   1.000
_cell.length_c   1.000
_cell.angle_alpha   90.00
_cell.angle_beta   90.00
_cell.angle_gamma   90.00
#
_symmetry.space_group_name_H-M   'P 1'
#
loop_
_entity.id
_entity.type
_entity.pdbx_description
1 polymer ?
#
loop_
_entity_poly.entity_id
_entity_poly.type
_entity_poly.pdbx_seq_one_letter_code
_entity_poly.pdbx_strand_id
1 'polypeptide(L)'
;MGRIPYGNRRADILTQMPQADRLSFISEGLPIIAASARSFWDAAQRLEHGSREQNVLEGFAEEEAAKVLILMDLARCPSKHIARRVQSIVKTFYDHLGRMIYADAQGWRPVNITELQEYIDRERRGHYLEGYVGEYIVPNWNLYSRESTMYADIEVHEDGVPQWSAPRGNGGSRAIFGNPPLAILLIEAMAALGMFTPAGVRIVHDVWATLDFVDTQHFDDGRRLFVEMVGRLHAAEIVTDDATDDHVWQLNSNWQMPMYNLEFGRVPVDLEDIEAERDAALWHEVGI
;
A
#
# COMPACT_ATOMS: atom_id res chain seq x y z
N MET A 1 -19.41 23.16 23.89
CA MET A 1 -19.39 22.80 22.45
C MET A 1 -17.96 22.93 21.96
N GLY A 2 -17.26 21.80 21.77
CA GLY A 2 -15.92 21.83 21.19
C GLY A 2 -15.99 22.35 19.76
N ARG A 3 -15.09 23.26 19.37
CA ARG A 3 -14.91 23.69 17.98
C ARG A 3 -14.70 22.43 17.13
N ILE A 4 -15.65 22.12 16.24
CA ILE A 4 -15.43 21.13 15.19
C ILE A 4 -14.48 21.80 14.19
N PRO A 5 -13.20 21.39 14.11
CA PRO A 5 -12.29 22.02 13.18
C PRO A 5 -12.64 21.50 11.77
N TYR A 6 -12.95 22.42 10.85
CA TYR A 6 -13.23 22.08 9.45
C TYR A 6 -12.01 21.43 8.81
N GLY A 7 -12.24 20.32 8.10
CA GLY A 7 -11.23 19.55 7.37
C GLY A 7 -10.20 18.89 8.28
N ASN A 8 -10.35 17.62 8.63
CA ASN A 8 -9.31 16.90 9.38
C ASN A 8 -9.20 15.42 9.02
N ARG A 9 -7.95 14.98 8.95
CA ARG A 9 -7.52 13.58 9.01
C ARG A 9 -7.95 13.00 10.37
N ARG A 10 -9.12 12.35 10.44
CA ARG A 10 -9.77 11.87 11.69
C ARG A 10 -9.94 10.35 11.80
N ALA A 11 -9.18 9.57 11.03
CA ALA A 11 -9.17 8.11 11.18
C ALA A 11 -8.62 7.67 12.55
N ASP A 12 -8.04 8.59 13.33
CA ASP A 12 -7.69 8.38 14.75
C ASP A 12 -8.91 7.98 15.60
N ILE A 13 -10.12 8.36 15.20
CA ILE A 13 -11.36 7.92 15.86
C ILE A 13 -11.47 6.38 15.90
N LEU A 14 -10.93 5.66 14.91
CA LEU A 14 -10.90 4.19 14.88
C LEU A 14 -10.17 3.60 16.09
N THR A 15 -9.22 4.33 16.68
CA THR A 15 -8.43 3.87 17.83
C THR A 15 -9.28 3.77 19.10
N GLN A 16 -10.38 4.51 19.17
CA GLN A 16 -11.24 4.62 20.35
C GLN A 16 -12.51 3.76 20.26
N MET A 17 -12.82 3.23 19.07
CA MET A 17 -14.02 2.42 18.85
C MET A 17 -13.88 1.00 19.44
N PRO A 18 -14.95 0.44 20.04
CA PRO A 18 -15.07 -1.00 20.24
C PRO A 18 -14.90 -1.75 18.93
N GLN A 19 -14.46 -3.00 18.99
CA GLN A 19 -14.13 -3.75 17.77
C GLN A 19 -15.32 -3.92 16.83
N ALA A 20 -16.49 -4.29 17.34
CA ALA A 20 -17.68 -4.46 16.52
C ALA A 20 -18.06 -3.15 15.80
N ASP A 21 -18.06 -2.03 16.54
CA ASP A 21 -18.35 -0.70 16.00
C ASP A 21 -17.30 -0.28 14.97
N ARG A 22 -16.01 -0.57 15.23
CA ARG A 22 -14.91 -0.31 14.29
C ARG A 22 -15.10 -1.07 12.99
N LEU A 23 -15.39 -2.37 13.04
CA LEU A 23 -15.60 -3.18 11.84
C LEU A 23 -16.82 -2.69 11.04
N SER A 24 -17.91 -2.34 11.73
CA SER A 24 -19.09 -1.73 11.10
C SER A 24 -18.74 -0.41 10.42
N PHE A 25 -18.04 0.48 11.12
CA PHE A 25 -17.65 1.78 10.59
C PHE A 25 -16.66 1.66 9.42
N ILE A 26 -15.74 0.69 9.48
CA ILE A 26 -14.86 0.35 8.35
C ILE A 26 -15.72 -0.07 7.14
N SER A 27 -16.70 -0.96 7.33
CA SER A 27 -17.57 -1.42 6.23
C SER A 27 -18.33 -0.29 5.53
N GLU A 28 -18.69 0.77 6.24
CA GLU A 28 -19.30 1.97 5.65
C GLU A 28 -18.31 2.76 4.76
N GLY A 29 -17.04 2.81 5.16
CA GLY A 29 -16.00 3.59 4.47
C GLY A 29 -15.41 2.92 3.23
N LEU A 30 -15.28 1.59 3.22
CA LEU A 30 -14.66 0.84 2.11
C LEU A 30 -15.28 1.14 0.74
N PRO A 31 -16.61 1.08 0.53
CA PRO A 31 -17.19 1.36 -0.78
C PRO A 31 -16.99 2.82 -1.22
N ILE A 32 -16.94 3.77 -0.27
CA ILE A 32 -16.70 5.18 -0.56
C ILE A 32 -15.27 5.39 -1.07
N ILE A 33 -14.29 4.78 -0.40
CA ILE A 33 -12.88 4.87 -0.78
C ILE A 33 -12.66 4.16 -2.12
N ALA A 34 -13.24 2.98 -2.31
CA ALA A 34 -13.13 2.24 -3.56
C ALA A 34 -13.71 3.01 -4.76
N ALA A 35 -14.88 3.63 -4.58
CA ALA A 35 -15.47 4.50 -5.60
C ALA A 35 -14.57 5.72 -5.92
N SER A 36 -13.92 6.29 -4.91
CA SER A 36 -12.95 7.38 -5.10
C SER A 36 -11.74 6.93 -5.92
N ALA A 37 -11.14 5.79 -5.57
CA ALA A 37 -10.02 5.20 -6.33
C ALA A 37 -10.42 4.92 -7.79
N ARG A 38 -11.60 4.31 -8.00
CA ARG A 38 -12.11 4.02 -9.34
C ARG A 38 -12.37 5.28 -10.17
N SER A 39 -12.90 6.33 -9.55
CA SER A 39 -13.13 7.61 -10.23
C SER A 39 -11.83 8.24 -10.74
N PHE A 40 -10.75 8.20 -9.96
CA PHE A 40 -9.44 8.68 -10.42
C PHE A 40 -8.92 7.86 -11.59
N TRP A 41 -9.05 6.53 -11.51
CA TRP A 41 -8.64 5.64 -12.60
C TRP A 41 -9.44 5.87 -13.88
N ASP A 42 -10.77 5.91 -13.81
CA ASP A 42 -11.63 6.15 -14.98
C ASP A 42 -11.36 7.54 -15.60
N ALA A 43 -10.99 8.53 -14.79
CA ALA A 43 -10.56 9.85 -15.28
C ALA A 43 -9.20 9.79 -15.97
N ALA A 44 -8.22 9.06 -15.41
CA ALA A 44 -6.91 8.83 -16.02
C ALA A 44 -7.06 8.21 -17.42
N GLN A 45 -7.96 7.23 -17.57
CA GLN A 45 -8.20 6.53 -18.83
C GLN A 45 -8.81 7.37 -19.95
N ARG A 46 -9.25 8.60 -19.66
CA ARG A 46 -9.77 9.54 -20.66
C ARG A 46 -8.73 10.54 -21.14
N LEU A 47 -7.53 10.52 -20.56
CA LEU A 47 -6.45 11.43 -20.91
C LEU A 47 -5.56 10.83 -22.00
N GLU A 48 -4.71 11.68 -22.59
CA GLU A 48 -3.73 11.22 -23.57
C GLU A 48 -2.76 10.23 -22.93
N HIS A 49 -2.57 9.09 -23.60
CA HIS A 49 -1.74 8.01 -23.09
C HIS A 49 -0.30 8.45 -22.85
N GLY A 50 0.21 8.24 -21.64
CA GLY A 50 1.56 8.63 -21.21
C GLY A 50 1.69 10.11 -20.84
N SER A 51 0.59 10.88 -20.84
CA SER A 51 0.59 12.24 -20.33
C SER A 51 0.90 12.31 -18.85
N ARG A 52 1.48 13.43 -18.41
CA ARG A 52 1.75 13.67 -16.98
C ARG A 52 0.47 13.60 -16.16
N GLU A 53 -0.58 14.23 -16.64
CA GLU A 53 -1.88 14.31 -15.96
C GLU A 53 -2.49 12.92 -15.77
N GLN A 54 -2.34 12.03 -16.76
CA GLN A 54 -2.72 10.63 -16.60
C GLN A 54 -1.94 9.99 -15.44
N ASN A 55 -0.61 10.10 -15.43
CA ASN A 55 0.24 9.50 -14.41
C ASN A 55 -0.10 10.00 -12.99
N VAL A 56 -0.44 11.30 -12.85
CA VAL A 56 -0.90 11.86 -11.57
C VAL A 56 -2.18 11.18 -11.10
N LEU A 57 -3.17 11.05 -11.98
CA LEU A 57 -4.45 10.44 -11.62
C LEU A 57 -4.33 8.93 -11.36
N GLU A 58 -3.47 8.22 -12.09
CA GLU A 58 -3.15 6.81 -11.81
C GLU A 58 -2.53 6.65 -10.41
N GLY A 59 -1.56 7.51 -10.06
CA GLY A 59 -0.96 7.52 -8.72
C GLY A 59 -1.99 7.79 -7.61
N PHE A 60 -2.91 8.73 -7.81
CA PHE A 60 -4.00 8.96 -6.85
C PHE A 60 -4.97 7.78 -6.75
N ALA A 61 -5.30 7.14 -7.86
CA ALA A 61 -6.16 5.96 -7.85
C ALA A 61 -5.54 4.82 -7.01
N GLU A 62 -4.24 4.57 -7.19
CA GLU A 62 -3.49 3.57 -6.44
C GLU A 62 -3.37 3.90 -4.95
N GLU A 63 -3.03 5.15 -4.61
CA GLU A 63 -2.95 5.60 -3.22
C GLU A 63 -4.31 5.55 -2.49
N GLU A 64 -5.42 5.86 -3.19
CA GLU A 64 -6.76 5.72 -2.61
C GLU A 64 -7.14 4.24 -2.47
N ALA A 65 -6.81 3.38 -3.43
CA ALA A 65 -7.05 1.94 -3.32
C ALA A 65 -6.28 1.32 -2.13
N ALA A 66 -5.03 1.77 -1.90
CA ALA A 66 -4.22 1.33 -0.77
C ALA A 66 -4.90 1.55 0.59
N LYS A 67 -5.73 2.60 0.73
CA LYS A 67 -6.49 2.83 1.98
C LYS A 67 -7.47 1.70 2.28
N VAL A 68 -8.11 1.12 1.26
CA VAL A 68 -8.99 -0.05 1.43
C VAL A 68 -8.19 -1.24 1.93
N LEU A 69 -7.01 -1.50 1.35
CA LEU A 69 -6.11 -2.58 1.77
C LEU A 69 -5.67 -2.42 3.22
N ILE A 70 -5.28 -1.19 3.61
CA ILE A 70 -4.88 -0.84 4.99
C ILE A 70 -6.04 -1.06 5.98
N LEU A 71 -7.27 -0.65 5.62
CA LEU A 71 -8.44 -0.87 6.48
C LEU A 71 -8.86 -2.34 6.55
N MET A 72 -8.71 -3.10 5.45
CA MET A 72 -8.88 -4.54 5.49
C MET A 72 -7.89 -5.22 6.40
N ASP A 73 -6.66 -4.75 6.42
CA ASP A 73 -5.67 -5.30 7.33
C ASP A 73 -5.93 -4.95 8.79
N LEU A 74 -6.51 -3.77 9.05
CA LEU A 74 -7.06 -3.44 10.36
C LEU A 74 -8.18 -4.40 10.77
N ALA A 75 -9.01 -4.85 9.82
CA ALA A 75 -10.04 -5.85 10.07
C ALA A 75 -9.44 -7.25 10.31
N ARG A 76 -8.35 -7.62 9.61
CA ARG A 76 -7.61 -8.88 9.83
C ARG A 76 -6.88 -8.94 11.17
N CYS A 77 -6.55 -7.78 11.75
CA CYS A 77 -5.79 -7.68 13.00
C CYS A 77 -6.53 -8.35 14.18
N PRO A 78 -5.91 -9.32 14.88
CA PRO A 78 -6.51 -9.96 16.05
C PRO A 78 -6.83 -8.99 17.18
N SER A 79 -7.93 -9.22 17.90
CA SER A 79 -8.42 -8.34 18.97
C SER A 79 -7.39 -8.10 20.07
N LYS A 80 -6.54 -9.08 20.37
CA LYS A 80 -5.46 -8.96 21.36
C LYS A 80 -4.35 -7.99 20.97
N HIS A 81 -4.18 -7.71 19.67
CA HIS A 81 -3.13 -6.84 19.14
C HIS A 81 -3.63 -5.45 18.76
N ILE A 82 -4.94 -5.30 18.54
CA ILE A 82 -5.55 -4.08 17.99
C ILE A 82 -5.16 -2.81 18.75
N ALA A 83 -5.14 -2.85 20.08
CA ALA A 83 -4.83 -1.70 20.92
C ALA A 83 -3.39 -1.18 20.72
N ARG A 84 -2.46 -2.06 20.32
CA ARG A 84 -1.06 -1.71 20.05
C ARG A 84 -0.81 -1.31 18.59
N ARG A 85 -1.66 -1.77 17.66
CA ARG A 85 -1.42 -1.65 16.22
C ARG A 85 -2.27 -0.60 15.52
N VAL A 86 -3.48 -0.34 15.99
CA VAL A 86 -4.45 0.56 15.32
C VAL A 86 -3.87 1.95 15.04
N GLN A 87 -3.07 2.50 15.94
CA GLN A 87 -2.45 3.81 15.74
C GLN A 87 -1.41 3.80 14.61
N SER A 88 -0.57 2.75 14.52
CA SER A 88 0.42 2.62 13.45
C SER A 88 -0.27 2.45 12.09
N ILE A 89 -1.30 1.60 12.02
CA ILE A 89 -2.11 1.39 10.81
C ILE A 89 -2.78 2.68 10.35
N VAL A 90 -3.36 3.46 11.28
CA VAL A 90 -3.96 4.77 10.98
C VAL A 90 -2.90 5.79 10.52
N LYS A 91 -1.67 5.72 11.03
CA LYS A 91 -0.57 6.56 10.54
C LYS A 91 -0.26 6.21 9.08
N THR A 92 -0.14 4.93 8.74
CA THR A 92 0.07 4.45 7.36
C THR A 92 -1.07 4.88 6.43
N PHE A 93 -2.32 4.84 6.90
CA PHE A 93 -3.49 5.31 6.15
C PHE A 93 -3.35 6.77 5.65
N TYR A 94 -2.63 7.62 6.38
CA TYR A 94 -2.39 9.02 6.02
C TYR A 94 -1.03 9.29 5.38
N ASP A 95 -0.10 8.35 5.46
CA ASP A 95 1.23 8.47 4.89
C ASP A 95 1.23 8.08 3.41
N HIS A 96 1.84 8.90 2.56
CA HIS A 96 1.85 8.66 1.11
C HIS A 96 2.82 7.53 0.72
N LEU A 97 4.03 7.53 1.29
CA LEU A 97 5.00 6.45 1.08
C LEU A 97 4.44 5.12 1.58
N GLY A 98 3.89 5.10 2.79
CA GLY A 98 3.27 3.93 3.39
C GLY A 98 2.17 3.34 2.50
N ARG A 99 1.30 4.18 1.91
CA ARG A 99 0.27 3.73 0.95
C ARG A 99 0.84 3.12 -0.32
N MET A 100 1.87 3.74 -0.91
CA MET A 100 2.53 3.18 -2.11
C MET A 100 3.17 1.83 -1.81
N ILE A 101 3.94 1.72 -0.72
CA ILE A 101 4.54 0.44 -0.30
C ILE A 101 3.45 -0.61 -0.06
N TYR A 102 2.32 -0.22 0.55
CA TYR A 102 1.21 -1.13 0.80
C TYR A 102 0.60 -1.70 -0.48
N ALA A 103 0.46 -0.86 -1.52
CA ALA A 103 -0.04 -1.25 -2.83
C ALA A 103 0.98 -2.14 -3.56
N ASP A 104 2.25 -1.73 -3.60
CA ASP A 104 3.32 -2.45 -4.29
C ASP A 104 3.55 -3.85 -3.68
N ALA A 105 3.50 -3.95 -2.35
CA ALA A 105 3.69 -5.21 -1.63
C ALA A 105 2.66 -6.30 -2.00
N GLN A 106 1.51 -5.94 -2.57
CA GLN A 106 0.51 -6.93 -2.99
C GLN A 106 1.02 -7.84 -4.12
N GLY A 107 1.82 -7.31 -5.04
CA GLY A 107 2.36 -8.09 -6.15
C GLY A 107 3.53 -8.99 -5.76
N TRP A 108 4.10 -8.76 -4.58
CA TRP A 108 5.30 -9.44 -4.13
C TRP A 108 4.98 -10.77 -3.45
N ARG A 109 5.90 -11.74 -3.54
CA ARG A 109 5.67 -13.14 -3.14
C ARG A 109 6.65 -13.60 -2.07
N PRO A 110 6.56 -13.08 -0.84
CA PRO A 110 7.35 -13.57 0.28
C PRO A 110 7.07 -15.02 0.58
N VAL A 111 8.08 -15.70 1.08
CA VAL A 111 7.93 -16.98 1.78
C VAL A 111 7.22 -16.76 3.12
N ASN A 112 7.63 -15.73 3.89
CA ASN A 112 7.11 -15.48 5.24
C ASN A 112 7.08 -13.98 5.62
N ILE A 113 6.62 -13.68 6.83
CA ILE A 113 6.50 -12.31 7.35
C ILE A 113 7.85 -11.62 7.53
N THR A 114 8.91 -12.34 7.90
CA THR A 114 10.27 -11.76 8.00
C THR A 114 10.74 -11.22 6.66
N GLU A 115 10.63 -12.01 5.59
CA GLU A 115 11.02 -11.56 4.25
C GLU A 115 10.19 -10.34 3.82
N LEU A 116 8.90 -10.30 4.19
CA LEU A 116 8.03 -9.15 3.93
C LEU A 116 8.43 -7.90 4.68
N GLN A 117 8.91 -8.03 5.92
CA GLN A 117 9.49 -6.89 6.62
C GLN A 117 10.80 -6.43 5.96
N GLU A 118 11.65 -7.35 5.47
CA GLU A 118 12.89 -7.00 4.76
C GLU A 118 12.61 -6.23 3.45
N TYR A 119 11.61 -6.67 2.68
CA TYR A 119 11.13 -5.94 1.52
C TYR A 119 10.69 -4.52 1.91
N ILE A 120 9.80 -4.39 2.89
CA ILE A 120 9.29 -3.09 3.35
C ILE A 120 10.41 -2.20 3.89
N ASP A 121 11.36 -2.76 4.64
CA ASP A 121 12.50 -2.05 5.21
C ASP A 121 13.40 -1.47 4.13
N ARG A 122 13.57 -2.18 3.01
CA ARG A 122 14.20 -1.61 1.82
C ARG A 122 13.33 -0.51 1.25
N GLU A 123 12.08 -0.75 0.91
CA GLU A 123 11.23 0.24 0.21
C GLU A 123 10.94 1.53 1.00
N ARG A 124 11.11 1.52 2.34
CA ARG A 124 10.89 2.69 3.19
C ARG A 124 12.14 3.54 3.48
N ARG A 125 13.32 3.17 2.98
CA ARG A 125 14.55 3.98 3.14
C ARG A 125 14.44 5.29 2.39
N GLY A 126 15.01 6.35 2.95
CA GLY A 126 15.02 7.68 2.33
C GLY A 126 15.92 7.80 1.10
N HIS A 127 16.98 7.01 1.02
CA HIS A 127 17.96 6.98 -0.06
C HIS A 127 18.47 5.56 -0.29
N TYR A 128 18.98 5.29 -1.49
CA TYR A 128 19.54 4.02 -1.93
C TYR A 128 20.87 4.23 -2.64
N LEU A 129 21.67 3.17 -2.67
CA LEU A 129 22.77 3.04 -3.61
C LEU A 129 22.26 2.38 -4.90
N GLU A 130 22.53 3.00 -6.03
CA GLU A 130 22.26 2.51 -7.37
C GLU A 130 23.54 2.45 -8.21
N GLY A 131 23.48 1.75 -9.33
CA GLY A 131 24.63 1.50 -10.21
C GLY A 131 25.16 0.08 -10.09
N TYR A 132 26.16 -0.26 -10.91
CA TYR A 132 26.68 -1.63 -10.98
C TYR A 132 27.38 -2.06 -9.67
N VAL A 133 27.99 -1.10 -8.98
CA VAL A 133 28.71 -1.29 -7.71
C VAL A 133 28.19 -0.37 -6.61
N GLY A 134 27.01 0.23 -6.80
CA GLY A 134 26.40 1.17 -5.84
C GLY A 134 27.00 2.57 -5.89
N GLU A 135 27.53 3.00 -7.04
CA GLU A 135 28.23 4.27 -7.22
C GLU A 135 27.36 5.53 -7.05
N TYR A 136 26.03 5.42 -7.14
CA TYR A 136 25.11 6.57 -7.10
C TYR A 136 24.24 6.55 -5.86
N ILE A 137 24.19 7.67 -5.13
CA ILE A 137 23.21 7.86 -4.05
C ILE A 137 21.96 8.49 -4.66
N VAL A 138 20.85 7.77 -4.62
CA VAL A 138 19.57 8.24 -5.17
C VAL A 138 18.52 8.38 -4.06
N PRO A 139 17.60 9.36 -4.14
CA PRO A 139 16.48 9.43 -3.22
C PRO A 139 15.55 8.24 -3.39
N ASN A 140 14.65 8.04 -2.43
CA ASN A 140 13.59 7.05 -2.55
C ASN A 140 12.80 7.26 -3.85
N TRP A 141 12.91 6.31 -4.78
CA TRP A 141 12.36 6.46 -6.13
C TRP A 141 10.84 6.66 -6.12
N ASN A 142 10.11 5.93 -5.27
CA ASN A 142 8.66 6.06 -5.18
C ASN A 142 8.23 7.46 -4.73
N LEU A 143 8.90 8.04 -3.73
CA LEU A 143 8.66 9.43 -3.33
C LEU A 143 9.10 10.43 -4.39
N TYR A 144 10.32 10.30 -4.91
CA TYR A 144 10.87 11.21 -5.90
C TYR A 144 10.05 11.24 -7.18
N SER A 145 9.71 10.08 -7.74
CA SER A 145 8.90 9.96 -8.96
C SER A 145 7.50 10.56 -8.77
N ARG A 146 6.88 10.31 -7.61
CA ARG A 146 5.60 10.90 -7.26
C ARG A 146 5.65 12.43 -7.21
N GLU A 147 6.63 13.01 -6.53
CA GLU A 147 6.75 14.46 -6.36
C GLU A 147 7.16 15.15 -7.66
N SER A 148 8.15 14.61 -8.38
CA SER A 148 8.61 15.12 -9.68
C SER A 148 7.55 15.01 -10.79
N THR A 149 6.56 14.12 -10.66
CA THR A 149 5.42 14.09 -11.58
C THR A 149 4.44 15.25 -11.32
N MET A 150 4.30 15.70 -10.07
CA MET A 150 3.28 16.68 -9.68
C MET A 150 3.79 18.12 -9.65
N TYR A 151 5.01 18.35 -9.20
CA TYR A 151 5.48 19.67 -8.82
C TYR A 151 6.66 20.13 -9.68
N ALA A 152 6.64 21.42 -10.00
CA ALA A 152 7.82 22.11 -10.51
C ALA A 152 8.61 22.53 -9.28
N ASP A 153 9.91 22.25 -9.26
CA ASP A 153 10.73 22.48 -8.07
C ASP A 153 12.15 22.91 -8.43
N ILE A 154 12.96 23.22 -7.41
CA ILE A 154 14.39 23.47 -7.51
C ILE A 154 15.10 22.23 -6.95
N GLU A 155 15.83 21.52 -7.81
CA GLU A 155 16.62 20.36 -7.43
C GLU A 155 18.11 20.74 -7.32
N VAL A 156 18.81 20.11 -6.40
CA VAL A 156 20.27 20.21 -6.27
C VAL A 156 20.80 18.79 -6.43
N HIS A 157 21.64 18.59 -7.45
CA HIS A 157 22.31 17.31 -7.70
C HIS A 157 23.69 17.30 -7.00
N GLU A 158 24.48 16.24 -7.21
CA GLU A 158 25.79 16.07 -6.57
C GLU A 158 26.78 17.21 -6.87
N ASP A 159 26.60 17.94 -7.98
CA ASP A 159 27.43 19.11 -8.34
C ASP A 159 27.15 20.36 -7.47
N GLY A 160 26.11 20.31 -6.62
CA GLY A 160 25.70 21.39 -5.73
C GLY A 160 25.06 22.58 -6.44
N VAL A 161 24.82 22.50 -7.76
CA VAL A 161 24.26 23.61 -8.54
C VAL A 161 22.73 23.50 -8.54
N PRO A 162 21.99 24.49 -8.01
CA PRO A 162 20.54 24.47 -8.03
C PRO A 162 20.00 24.65 -9.46
N GLN A 163 19.04 23.81 -9.85
CA GLN A 163 18.42 23.83 -11.17
C GLN A 163 16.90 23.75 -11.06
N TRP A 164 16.20 24.46 -11.95
CA TRP A 164 14.75 24.30 -12.09
C TRP A 164 14.43 22.94 -12.71
N SER A 165 13.64 22.16 -11.98
CA SER A 165 13.07 20.90 -12.44
C SER A 165 11.62 21.12 -12.84
N ALA A 166 11.34 20.92 -14.13
CA ALA A 166 9.96 20.90 -14.62
C ALA A 166 9.34 19.53 -14.31
N PRO A 167 8.05 19.45 -13.96
CA PRO A 167 7.43 18.17 -13.67
C PRO A 167 7.44 17.27 -14.90
N ARG A 168 7.84 16.01 -14.73
CA ARG A 168 7.97 15.05 -15.84
C ARG A 168 7.05 13.87 -15.59
N GLY A 169 6.30 13.45 -16.60
CA GLY A 169 5.70 12.12 -16.56
C GLY A 169 6.80 11.06 -16.74
N ASN A 170 6.59 9.85 -16.22
CA ASN A 170 7.56 8.74 -16.34
C ASN A 170 7.67 8.15 -17.77
N GLY A 171 7.11 8.80 -18.81
CA GLY A 171 7.17 8.35 -20.20
C GLY A 171 6.39 7.06 -20.51
N GLY A 172 5.85 6.38 -19.50
CA GLY A 172 4.94 5.25 -19.60
C GLY A 172 3.86 5.32 -18.52
N SER A 173 2.65 4.90 -18.85
CA SER A 173 1.59 4.67 -17.87
C SER A 173 1.98 3.50 -16.95
N ARG A 174 1.65 3.56 -15.65
CA ARG A 174 1.82 2.40 -14.74
C ARG A 174 0.96 1.22 -15.21
N ALA A 175 -0.09 1.51 -15.98
CA ALA A 175 -0.88 0.53 -16.70
C ALA A 175 -0.10 -0.02 -17.90
N ILE A 176 0.82 -0.95 -17.65
CA ILE A 176 1.46 -1.69 -18.74
C ILE A 176 0.33 -2.44 -19.48
N PHE A 177 0.12 -2.09 -20.76
CA PHE A 177 -0.99 -2.56 -21.62
C PHE A 177 -2.40 -2.08 -21.26
N GLY A 178 -2.54 -1.00 -20.47
CA GLY A 178 -3.85 -0.40 -20.15
C GLY A 178 -4.63 -1.08 -19.02
N ASN A 179 -4.02 -2.03 -18.29
CA ASN A 179 -4.65 -2.69 -17.15
C ASN A 179 -4.64 -1.80 -15.89
N PRO A 180 -5.68 -1.88 -15.03
CA PRO A 180 -5.67 -1.20 -13.73
C PRO A 180 -4.48 -1.59 -12.85
N PRO A 181 -3.98 -0.68 -11.99
CA PRO A 181 -3.06 -1.01 -10.92
C PRO A 181 -3.60 -2.19 -10.09
N LEU A 182 -2.69 -3.04 -9.62
CA LEU A 182 -3.05 -4.24 -8.87
C LEU A 182 -3.92 -3.92 -7.64
N ALA A 183 -3.63 -2.82 -6.95
CA ALA A 183 -4.44 -2.38 -5.83
C ALA A 183 -5.91 -2.14 -6.22
N ILE A 184 -6.18 -1.61 -7.42
CA ILE A 184 -7.54 -1.40 -7.93
C ILE A 184 -8.22 -2.74 -8.20
N LEU A 185 -7.53 -3.66 -8.89
CA LEU A 185 -8.06 -5.00 -9.16
C LEU A 185 -8.44 -5.74 -7.87
N LEU A 186 -7.62 -5.61 -6.83
CA LEU A 186 -7.88 -6.24 -5.54
C LEU A 186 -9.10 -5.65 -4.84
N ILE A 187 -9.25 -4.32 -4.80
CA ILE A 187 -10.41 -3.71 -4.13
C ILE A 187 -11.71 -3.99 -4.88
N GLU A 188 -11.67 -4.13 -6.21
CA GLU A 188 -12.81 -4.52 -7.03
C GLU A 188 -13.21 -5.97 -6.75
N ALA A 189 -12.22 -6.88 -6.69
CA ALA A 189 -12.45 -8.26 -6.30
C ALA A 189 -13.01 -8.36 -4.87
N MET A 190 -12.50 -7.57 -3.92
CA MET A 190 -13.04 -7.54 -2.55
C MET A 190 -14.49 -7.06 -2.51
N ALA A 191 -14.82 -6.02 -3.29
CA ALA A 191 -16.18 -5.51 -3.40
C ALA A 191 -17.12 -6.58 -3.98
N ALA A 192 -16.73 -7.23 -5.08
CA ALA A 192 -17.52 -8.25 -5.75
C ALA A 192 -17.74 -9.50 -4.88
N LEU A 193 -16.78 -9.87 -4.03
CA LEU A 193 -16.95 -10.96 -3.06
C LEU A 193 -17.72 -10.55 -1.79
N GLY A 194 -18.27 -9.33 -1.74
CA GLY A 194 -19.08 -8.86 -0.62
C GLY A 194 -18.29 -8.48 0.63
N MET A 195 -16.96 -8.39 0.54
CA MET A 195 -16.09 -8.11 1.69
C MET A 195 -16.30 -6.71 2.28
N PHE A 196 -16.90 -5.80 1.51
CA PHE A 196 -17.21 -4.44 1.99
C PHE A 196 -18.51 -4.36 2.79
N THR A 197 -19.32 -5.41 2.80
CA THR A 197 -20.55 -5.44 3.61
C THR A 197 -20.21 -5.59 5.10
N PRO A 198 -21.09 -5.17 6.03
CA PRO A 198 -20.87 -5.40 7.46
C PRO A 198 -20.65 -6.88 7.80
N ALA A 199 -21.32 -7.79 7.10
CA ALA A 199 -21.12 -9.24 7.26
C ALA A 199 -19.77 -9.70 6.69
N GLY A 200 -19.38 -9.19 5.52
CA GLY A 200 -18.10 -9.49 4.87
C GLY A 200 -16.92 -9.09 5.73
N VAL A 201 -16.89 -7.85 6.23
CA VAL A 201 -15.81 -7.37 7.12
C VAL A 201 -15.71 -8.21 8.39
N ARG A 202 -16.84 -8.65 8.96
CA ARG A 202 -16.85 -9.57 10.10
C ARG A 202 -16.30 -10.95 9.74
N ILE A 203 -16.68 -11.52 8.59
CA ILE A 203 -16.15 -12.81 8.13
C ILE A 203 -14.63 -12.73 7.91
N VAL A 204 -14.15 -11.64 7.30
CA VAL A 204 -12.71 -11.37 7.16
C VAL A 204 -12.06 -11.37 8.53
N HIS A 205 -12.60 -10.61 9.49
CA HIS A 205 -12.08 -10.60 10.85
C HIS A 205 -12.05 -11.99 11.48
N ASP A 206 -13.20 -12.67 11.53
CA ASP A 206 -13.39 -13.95 12.23
C ASP A 206 -12.48 -15.06 11.69
N VAL A 207 -12.13 -15.04 10.41
CA VAL A 207 -11.23 -16.04 9.79
C VAL A 207 -9.78 -15.64 9.98
N TRP A 208 -9.40 -14.41 9.62
CA TRP A 208 -7.99 -14.00 9.61
C TRP A 208 -7.44 -13.74 11.00
N ALA A 209 -8.27 -13.33 11.97
CA ALA A 209 -7.85 -13.10 13.35
C ALA A 209 -7.55 -14.38 14.13
N THR A 210 -7.79 -15.56 13.55
CA THR A 210 -7.50 -16.86 14.18
C THR A 210 -6.01 -17.17 14.26
N LEU A 211 -5.20 -16.51 13.43
CA LEU A 211 -3.76 -16.70 13.35
C LEU A 211 -3.05 -15.34 13.50
N ASP A 212 -2.01 -15.32 14.33
CA ASP A 212 -1.10 -14.18 14.37
C ASP A 212 -0.11 -14.34 13.23
N PHE A 213 0.00 -13.34 12.34
CA PHE A 213 1.05 -13.29 11.33
C PHE A 213 2.27 -12.54 11.89
N VAL A 214 3.24 -13.31 12.37
CA VAL A 214 4.53 -12.84 12.90
C VAL A 214 5.66 -13.74 12.41
N ASP A 215 6.83 -13.15 12.15
CA ASP A 215 8.06 -13.87 11.83
C ASP A 215 7.93 -14.95 10.73
N THR A 216 7.65 -16.19 11.12
CA THR A 216 7.70 -17.40 10.28
C THR A 216 6.36 -17.81 9.67
N GLN A 217 5.26 -17.13 9.98
CA GLN A 217 3.98 -17.42 9.31
C GLN A 217 4.13 -17.33 7.80
N HIS A 218 3.60 -18.34 7.12
CA HIS A 218 3.92 -18.64 5.73
C HIS A 218 2.78 -18.22 4.79
N PHE A 219 3.07 -18.01 3.52
CA PHE A 219 2.03 -17.70 2.53
C PHE A 219 0.96 -18.80 2.43
N ASP A 220 1.34 -20.06 2.72
CA ASP A 220 0.40 -21.19 2.75
C ASP A 220 -0.65 -21.07 3.87
N ASP A 221 -0.29 -20.48 5.01
CA ASP A 221 -1.25 -20.17 6.07
C ASP A 221 -2.29 -19.16 5.57
N GLY A 222 -1.84 -18.12 4.87
CA GLY A 222 -2.70 -17.14 4.22
C GLY A 222 -3.63 -17.78 3.20
N ARG A 223 -3.13 -18.69 2.36
CA ARG A 223 -3.93 -19.40 1.34
C ARG A 223 -5.02 -20.26 1.97
N ARG A 224 -4.71 -20.96 3.07
CA ARG A 224 -5.72 -21.76 3.80
C ARG A 224 -6.84 -20.87 4.34
N LEU A 225 -6.49 -19.75 4.99
CA LEU A 225 -7.46 -18.79 5.52
C LEU A 225 -8.29 -18.13 4.40
N PHE A 226 -7.67 -17.85 3.25
CA PHE A 226 -8.37 -17.32 2.09
C PHE A 226 -9.48 -18.27 1.61
N VAL A 227 -9.19 -19.57 1.44
CA VAL A 227 -10.19 -20.56 1.02
C VAL A 227 -11.35 -20.65 2.02
N GLU A 228 -11.04 -20.66 3.32
CA GLU A 228 -12.06 -20.66 4.37
C GLU A 228 -12.94 -19.40 4.33
N MET A 229 -12.32 -18.23 4.20
CA MET A 229 -13.02 -16.95 4.10
C MET A 229 -13.96 -16.93 2.90
N VAL A 230 -13.50 -17.29 1.70
CA VAL A 230 -14.35 -17.33 0.49
C VAL A 230 -15.53 -18.29 0.66
N GLY A 231 -15.29 -19.47 1.26
CA GLY A 231 -16.37 -20.41 1.58
C GLY A 231 -17.43 -19.82 2.51
N ARG A 232 -17.02 -19.05 3.53
CA ARG A 232 -17.95 -18.37 4.45
C ARG A 232 -18.68 -17.19 3.79
N LEU A 233 -18.00 -16.41 2.94
CA LEU A 233 -18.62 -15.33 2.16
C LEU A 233 -19.71 -15.88 1.24
N HIS A 234 -19.45 -16.99 0.56
CA HIS A 234 -20.43 -17.67 -0.29
C HIS A 234 -21.61 -18.22 0.52
N ALA A 235 -21.34 -18.91 1.62
CA ALA A 235 -22.39 -19.45 2.50
C ALA A 235 -23.27 -18.38 3.16
N ALA A 236 -22.75 -17.15 3.30
CA ALA A 236 -23.50 -16.01 3.81
C ALA A 236 -24.34 -15.29 2.73
N GLU A 237 -24.30 -15.74 1.47
CA GLU A 237 -25.05 -15.18 0.34
C GLU A 237 -24.79 -13.68 0.12
N ILE A 238 -23.56 -13.22 0.38
CA ILE A 238 -23.15 -11.81 0.20
C ILE A 238 -22.24 -11.57 -1.00
N VAL A 239 -21.81 -12.63 -1.68
CA VAL A 239 -21.10 -12.53 -2.96
C VAL A 239 -22.04 -11.93 -3.98
N THR A 240 -21.59 -10.91 -4.72
CA THR A 240 -22.44 -10.18 -5.67
C THR A 240 -22.52 -10.92 -7.01
N ASP A 241 -23.51 -10.55 -7.82
CA ASP A 241 -23.65 -11.06 -9.19
C ASP A 241 -22.48 -10.67 -10.11
N ASP A 242 -21.67 -9.67 -9.72
CA ASP A 242 -20.48 -9.23 -10.44
C ASP A 242 -19.25 -10.10 -10.15
N ALA A 243 -19.34 -11.05 -9.21
CA ALA A 243 -18.22 -11.92 -8.86
C ALA A 243 -17.85 -12.86 -10.02
N THR A 244 -16.55 -12.98 -10.28
CA THR A 244 -16.00 -13.86 -11.32
C THR A 244 -14.88 -14.72 -10.75
N ASP A 245 -14.53 -15.79 -11.46
CA ASP A 245 -13.37 -16.63 -11.11
C ASP A 245 -12.05 -15.83 -11.13
N ASP A 246 -11.96 -14.79 -11.97
CA ASP A 246 -10.80 -13.89 -11.98
C ASP A 246 -10.69 -13.13 -10.65
N HIS A 247 -11.78 -12.60 -10.09
CA HIS A 247 -11.75 -11.94 -8.78
C HIS A 247 -11.19 -12.85 -7.68
N VAL A 248 -11.58 -14.12 -7.67
CA VAL A 248 -11.05 -15.11 -6.72
C VAL A 248 -9.57 -15.36 -6.99
N TRP A 249 -9.18 -15.51 -8.26
CA TRP A 249 -7.78 -15.73 -8.63
C TRP A 249 -6.87 -14.56 -8.26
N GLN A 250 -7.31 -13.32 -8.52
CA GLN A 250 -6.57 -12.10 -8.19
C GLN A 250 -6.30 -12.02 -6.69
N LEU A 251 -7.32 -12.22 -5.86
CA LEU A 251 -7.16 -12.17 -4.40
C LEU A 251 -6.29 -13.32 -3.89
N ASN A 252 -6.51 -14.54 -4.37
CA ASN A 252 -5.71 -15.69 -3.94
C ASN A 252 -4.22 -15.54 -4.31
N SER A 253 -3.93 -14.88 -5.43
CA SER A 253 -2.57 -14.79 -5.96
C SER A 253 -1.81 -13.55 -5.48
N ASN A 254 -2.53 -12.49 -5.13
CA ASN A 254 -1.93 -11.16 -4.91
C ASN A 254 -2.40 -10.46 -3.63
N TRP A 255 -3.44 -10.93 -2.93
CA TRP A 255 -3.77 -10.31 -1.65
C TRP A 255 -2.77 -10.77 -0.59
N GLN A 256 -1.88 -9.86 -0.19
CA GLN A 256 -0.72 -10.15 0.64
C GLN A 256 -1.12 -10.68 2.03
N MET A 257 -0.21 -11.43 2.67
CA MET A 257 -0.29 -11.75 4.09
C MET A 257 -0.57 -10.49 4.94
N PRO A 258 -1.22 -10.62 6.10
CA PRO A 258 -1.49 -9.48 6.97
C PRO A 258 -0.24 -8.69 7.35
N MET A 259 -0.30 -7.37 7.18
CA MET A 259 0.84 -6.46 7.37
C MET A 259 0.66 -5.57 8.62
N TYR A 260 -0.29 -5.89 9.49
CA TYR A 260 -0.70 -5.04 10.61
C TYR A 260 0.37 -4.95 11.71
N ASN A 261 1.36 -5.85 11.63
CA ASN A 261 2.52 -5.91 12.49
C ASN A 261 3.77 -5.25 11.89
N LEU A 262 3.71 -4.79 10.64
CA LEU A 262 4.86 -4.28 9.89
C LEU A 262 4.97 -2.76 9.99
N GLU A 263 6.20 -2.26 9.87
CA GLU A 263 6.51 -0.84 10.04
C GLU A 263 6.71 -0.14 8.70
N PHE A 264 5.82 0.80 8.38
CA PHE A 264 5.83 1.54 7.10
C PHE A 264 6.42 2.95 7.21
N GLY A 265 6.77 3.40 8.41
CA GLY A 265 7.34 4.74 8.61
C GLY A 265 8.69 4.87 7.91
N ARG A 266 8.89 5.97 7.16
CA ARG A 266 10.14 6.29 6.47
C ARG A 266 11.33 6.11 7.43
N VAL A 267 12.32 5.37 6.98
CA VAL A 267 13.62 5.27 7.66
C VAL A 267 14.47 6.44 7.16
N PRO A 268 14.82 7.41 8.04
CA PRO A 268 15.81 8.41 7.68
C PRO A 268 17.14 7.69 7.44
N VAL A 269 17.81 8.04 6.35
CA VAL A 269 19.16 7.59 6.03
C VAL A 269 20.03 8.83 6.09
N ASP A 270 21.07 8.79 6.90
CA ASP A 270 22.07 9.85 6.94
C ASP A 270 22.86 9.81 5.62
N LEU A 271 23.08 10.98 5.03
CA LEU A 271 23.85 11.09 3.79
C LEU A 271 25.31 10.70 4.03
N GLU A 272 25.87 11.04 5.20
CA GLU A 272 27.24 10.65 5.54
C GLU A 272 27.40 9.13 5.66
N ASP A 273 26.40 8.45 6.24
CA ASP A 273 26.42 6.99 6.40
C ASP A 273 26.35 6.27 5.05
N ILE A 274 25.47 6.71 4.15
CA ILE A 274 25.33 6.09 2.83
C ILE A 274 26.48 6.44 1.88
N GLU A 275 27.11 7.62 2.04
CA GLU A 275 28.38 7.95 1.38
C GLU A 275 29.51 7.02 1.84
N ALA A 276 29.61 6.75 3.14
CA ALA A 276 30.59 5.80 3.66
C ALA A 276 30.34 4.36 3.16
N GLU A 277 29.07 3.94 3.06
CA GLU A 277 28.68 2.64 2.49
C GLU A 277 29.06 2.54 1.00
N ARG A 278 28.76 3.58 0.20
CA ARG A 278 29.18 3.67 -1.21
C ARG A 278 30.68 3.55 -1.33
N ASP A 279 31.42 4.37 -0.58
CA ASP A 279 32.86 4.43 -0.68
C ASP A 279 33.44 3.04 -0.33
N ALA A 280 32.98 2.40 0.75
CA ALA A 280 33.39 1.05 1.12
C ALA A 280 33.09 0.00 0.03
N ALA A 281 31.92 0.07 -0.63
CA ALA A 281 31.56 -0.80 -1.74
C ALA A 281 32.52 -0.61 -2.94
N LEU A 282 32.82 0.64 -3.28
CA LEU A 282 33.80 0.98 -4.33
C LEU A 282 35.21 0.48 -3.98
N TRP A 283 35.64 0.62 -2.72
CA TRP A 283 36.93 0.10 -2.25
C TRP A 283 37.02 -1.43 -2.38
N HIS A 284 35.94 -2.16 -2.03
CA HIS A 284 35.90 -3.61 -2.13
C HIS A 284 36.02 -4.11 -3.60
N GLU A 285 35.42 -3.40 -4.54
CA GLU A 285 35.47 -3.74 -5.98
C GLU A 285 36.82 -3.38 -6.63
N VAL A 286 37.50 -2.33 -6.14
CA VAL A 286 38.80 -1.89 -6.65
C VAL A 286 39.98 -2.70 -6.07
N GLY A 287 39.76 -3.48 -4.99
CA GLY A 287 40.68 -4.52 -4.53
C GLY A 287 42.02 -4.05 -3.97
N ILE A 288 42.03 -2.94 -3.21
CA ILE A 288 43.20 -2.47 -2.43
C ILE A 288 42.91 -2.61 -0.93
#